data_AF-A0A945FRS4-F1
#
_entry.id   AF-A0A945FRS4-F1
#
_cell.length_a   1.000
_cell.length_b   1.000
_cell.length_c   1.000
_cell.angle_alpha   90.00
_cell.angle_beta   90.00
_cell.angle_gamma   90.00
#
_symmetry.space_group_name_H-M   'P 1'
#
loop_
_entity.id
_entity.type
_entity.pdbx_description
1 polymer ?
#
loop_
_entity_poly.entity_id
_entity_poly.type
_entity_poly.pdbx_seq_one_letter_code
_entity_poly.pdbx_strand_id
1 'polypeptide(L)'
;MIEAMKYRFKKVYSIELSNDLYERARQRFSGEENIILLHGDSGIELEKVIPLLDGPALFWLDGHFSRGITAQGSKDTPVFEELNFILGDEQNKHVIIIDDARSFGVDPEYPSIEEVSSFIRSMNPNAKISVENDSIRIVP
;
A
#
# COMPACT_ATOMS: atom_id res chain seq x y z
N MET A 1 11.66 2.17 3.81
CA MET A 1 10.75 1.40 4.69
C MET A 1 11.22 -0.03 4.96
N ILE A 2 11.43 -0.87 3.94
CA ILE A 2 11.79 -2.31 4.07
C ILE A 2 12.90 -2.57 5.11
N GLU A 3 14.02 -1.85 5.03
CA GLU A 3 15.17 -2.01 5.93
C GLU A 3 14.79 -1.92 7.42
N ALA A 4 13.92 -0.97 7.77
CA ALA A 4 13.50 -0.76 9.16
C ALA A 4 12.56 -1.87 9.65
N MET A 5 11.82 -2.49 8.73
CA MET A 5 10.75 -3.45 9.02
C MET A 5 11.22 -4.90 9.02
N LYS A 6 12.36 -5.21 8.38
CA LYS A 6 12.83 -6.60 8.19
C LYS A 6 13.03 -7.42 9.48
N TYR A 7 13.21 -6.77 10.62
CA TYR A 7 13.31 -7.45 11.94
C TYR A 7 12.05 -7.31 12.81
N ARG A 8 11.00 -6.66 12.30
CA ARG A 8 9.73 -6.41 13.01
C ARG A 8 8.61 -7.33 12.54
N PHE A 9 8.75 -7.89 11.34
CA PHE A 9 7.75 -8.75 10.71
C PHE A 9 8.36 -10.07 10.27
N LYS A 10 7.57 -11.15 10.38
CA LYS A 10 7.95 -12.49 9.93
C LYS A 10 8.20 -12.55 8.42
N LYS A 11 7.42 -11.78 7.64
CA LYS A 11 7.57 -11.57 6.20
C LYS A 11 7.34 -10.11 5.87
N VAL A 12 8.09 -9.59 4.89
CA VAL A 12 7.91 -8.25 4.33
C VAL A 12 7.72 -8.39 2.83
N TYR A 13 6.58 -7.92 2.33
CA TYR A 13 6.32 -7.82 0.90
C TYR A 13 6.53 -6.37 0.47
N SER A 14 7.16 -6.16 -0.69
CA SER A 14 7.23 -4.84 -1.32
C SER A 14 6.96 -4.99 -2.80
N ILE A 15 6.09 -4.13 -3.31
CA ILE A 15 5.77 -4.03 -4.73
C ILE A 15 6.39 -2.71 -5.22
N GLU A 16 7.15 -2.77 -6.30
CA GLU A 16 7.81 -1.61 -6.89
C GLU A 16 7.50 -1.57 -8.39
N LEU A 17 7.07 -0.41 -8.88
CA LEU A 17 6.69 -0.23 -10.28
C LEU A 17 7.91 0.04 -11.17
N SER A 18 8.92 0.74 -10.65
CA SER A 18 10.14 1.06 -11.39
C SER A 18 11.11 -0.12 -11.41
N ASN A 19 11.40 -0.62 -12.62
CA ASN A 19 12.38 -1.68 -12.82
C ASN A 19 13.74 -1.38 -12.16
N ASP A 20 14.21 -0.13 -12.25
CA ASP A 20 15.52 0.26 -11.71
C ASP A 20 15.52 0.32 -10.17
N LEU A 21 14.42 0.74 -9.54
CA LEU A 21 14.28 0.69 -8.08
C LEU A 21 14.14 -0.75 -7.61
N TYR A 22 13.35 -1.55 -8.32
CA TYR A 22 13.16 -2.97 -8.03
C TYR A 22 14.47 -3.75 -8.07
N GLU A 23 15.26 -3.62 -9.14
CA GLU A 23 16.53 -4.33 -9.26
C GLU A 23 17.55 -3.88 -8.21
N ARG A 24 17.57 -2.58 -7.85
CA ARG A 24 18.37 -2.10 -6.71
C ARG A 24 17.93 -2.71 -5.38
N ALA A 25 16.63 -2.80 -5.14
CA ALA A 25 16.09 -3.44 -3.94
C ALA A 25 16.46 -4.93 -3.89
N ARG A 26 16.36 -5.65 -5.03
CA ARG A 26 16.76 -7.06 -5.12
C ARG A 26 18.22 -7.28 -4.79
N GLN A 27 19.11 -6.45 -5.32
CA GLN A 27 20.53 -6.55 -5.01
C GLN A 27 20.79 -6.31 -3.52
N ARG A 28 20.18 -5.24 -2.97
CA ARG A 28 20.33 -4.85 -1.56
C ARG A 28 19.83 -5.92 -0.59
N PHE A 29 18.70 -6.56 -0.89
CA PHE A 29 18.02 -7.50 0.01
C PHE A 29 18.21 -8.98 -0.39
N SER A 30 19.19 -9.28 -1.24
CA SER A 30 19.43 -10.63 -1.78
C SER A 30 19.68 -11.74 -0.74
N GLY A 31 20.14 -11.38 0.47
CA GLY A 31 20.39 -12.32 1.57
C GLY A 31 19.27 -12.41 2.61
N GLU A 32 18.17 -11.70 2.44
CA GLU A 32 17.09 -11.60 3.43
C GLU A 32 15.91 -12.47 3.01
N GLU A 33 15.83 -13.71 3.52
CA GLU A 33 14.82 -14.70 3.11
C GLU A 33 13.38 -14.30 3.45
N ASN A 34 13.19 -13.40 4.41
CA ASN A 34 11.87 -12.92 4.81
C ASN A 34 11.36 -11.75 3.96
N ILE A 35 12.16 -11.25 3.01
CA ILE A 35 11.79 -10.13 2.13
C ILE A 35 11.41 -10.66 0.76
N ILE A 36 10.17 -10.44 0.36
CA ILE A 36 9.65 -10.77 -0.97
C ILE A 36 9.45 -9.47 -1.75
N LEU A 37 10.18 -9.32 -2.84
CA LEU A 37 10.08 -8.18 -3.74
C LEU A 37 9.31 -8.59 -4.98
N LEU A 38 8.30 -7.80 -5.35
CA LEU A 38 7.53 -7.93 -6.58
C LEU A 38 7.77 -6.71 -7.46
N HIS A 39 7.87 -6.93 -8.76
CA HIS A 39 7.95 -5.87 -9.76
C HIS A 39 6.62 -5.75 -10.47
N GLY A 40 5.99 -4.57 -10.40
CA GLY A 40 4.72 -4.32 -11.07
C GLY A 40 3.91 -3.22 -10.41
N ASP A 41 2.70 -3.04 -10.93
CA ASP A 41 1.70 -2.11 -10.41
C ASP A 41 1.05 -2.70 -9.16
N SER A 42 1.05 -1.97 -8.04
CA SER A 42 0.44 -2.43 -6.80
C SER A 42 -1.08 -2.62 -6.91
N GLY A 43 -1.74 -1.84 -7.78
CA GLY A 43 -3.14 -2.03 -8.15
C GLY A 43 -3.43 -3.31 -8.94
N ILE A 44 -2.40 -4.12 -9.24
CA ILE A 44 -2.52 -5.44 -9.88
C ILE A 44 -1.85 -6.52 -9.01
N GLU A 45 -0.63 -6.28 -8.57
CA GLU A 45 0.17 -7.30 -7.87
C GLU A 45 -0.35 -7.62 -6.46
N LEU A 46 -1.07 -6.70 -5.80
CA LEU A 46 -1.67 -6.97 -4.50
C LEU A 46 -2.65 -8.15 -4.53
N GLU A 47 -3.41 -8.32 -5.63
CA GLU A 47 -4.33 -9.47 -5.79
C GLU A 47 -3.61 -10.81 -5.58
N LYS A 48 -2.33 -10.90 -5.98
CA LYS A 48 -1.51 -12.10 -5.84
C LYS A 48 -0.90 -12.22 -4.45
N VAL A 49 -0.72 -11.12 -3.73
CA VAL A 49 -0.10 -11.09 -2.40
C VAL A 49 -1.12 -11.44 -1.30
N ILE A 50 -2.36 -10.94 -1.40
CA ILE A 50 -3.40 -11.16 -0.38
C ILE A 50 -3.57 -12.66 -0.02
N PRO A 51 -3.70 -13.60 -0.98
CA PRO A 51 -3.88 -15.02 -0.66
C PRO A 51 -2.65 -15.69 -0.01
N LEU A 52 -1.49 -15.04 -0.02
CA LEU A 52 -0.24 -15.57 0.54
C LEU A 52 -0.03 -15.16 2.01
N LEU A 53 -0.86 -14.26 2.53
CA LEU A 53 -0.78 -13.79 3.92
C LEU A 53 -1.24 -14.90 4.87
N ASP A 54 -0.50 -15.09 5.96
CA ASP A 54 -0.79 -16.09 6.99
C ASP A 54 -1.46 -15.50 8.25
N GLY A 55 -1.97 -14.26 8.14
CA GLY A 55 -2.69 -13.57 9.20
C GLY A 55 -2.82 -12.06 8.96
N PRO A 56 -3.26 -11.30 9.99
CA PRO A 56 -3.31 -9.84 9.94
C PRO A 56 -1.97 -9.22 9.54
N ALA A 57 -2.05 -8.22 8.67
CA ALA A 57 -0.90 -7.54 8.09
C ALA A 57 -1.04 -6.01 8.24
N LEU A 58 0.11 -5.34 8.26
CA LEU A 58 0.20 -3.89 8.14
C LEU A 58 0.52 -3.56 6.68
N PHE A 59 -0.35 -2.78 6.04
CA PHE A 59 -0.09 -2.22 4.71
C PHE A 59 0.35 -0.77 4.84
N TRP A 60 1.41 -0.43 4.12
CA TRP A 60 1.84 0.95 3.93
C TRP A 60 1.72 1.27 2.44
N LEU A 61 0.81 2.18 2.10
CA LEU A 61 0.51 2.59 0.73
C LEU A 61 1.20 3.93 0.47
N ASP A 62 2.25 3.87 -0.34
CA ASP A 62 3.12 5.00 -0.73
C ASP A 62 3.47 4.90 -2.23
N GLY A 63 2.60 4.25 -3.01
CA GLY A 63 2.74 4.08 -4.46
C GLY A 63 2.18 5.26 -5.25
N HIS A 64 1.97 6.42 -4.62
CA HIS A 64 1.33 7.54 -5.27
C HIS A 64 2.27 8.21 -6.26
N PHE A 65 1.74 8.57 -7.43
CA PHE A 65 2.54 9.25 -8.44
C PHE A 65 2.97 10.63 -7.91
N SER A 66 4.28 10.83 -7.74
CA SER A 66 4.87 12.07 -7.20
C SER A 66 5.56 12.93 -8.26
N ARG A 67 5.44 12.54 -9.55
CA ARG A 67 6.17 13.08 -10.71
C ARG A 67 7.70 12.91 -10.57
N GLY A 68 8.44 12.93 -11.69
CA GLY A 68 9.90 12.78 -11.70
C GLY A 68 10.40 11.39 -12.12
N ILE A 69 11.21 10.72 -11.30
CA ILE A 69 11.77 9.37 -11.60
C ILE A 69 10.80 8.22 -11.33
N THR A 70 9.59 8.51 -10.85
CA THR A 70 8.55 7.51 -10.56
C THR A 70 7.86 7.10 -11.85
N ALA A 71 7.64 5.80 -12.03
CA ALA A 71 6.85 5.30 -13.15
C ALA A 71 5.36 5.67 -12.94
N GLN A 72 4.67 6.00 -14.03
CA GLN A 72 3.22 6.24 -14.02
C GLN A 72 2.52 4.92 -14.40
N GLY A 73 1.60 4.46 -13.55
CA GLY A 73 0.74 3.32 -13.84
C GLY A 73 -0.36 3.65 -14.86
N SER A 74 -1.34 2.76 -15.01
CA SER A 74 -2.50 3.02 -15.89
C SER A 74 -3.52 4.02 -15.30
N LYS A 75 -3.43 4.26 -13.99
CA LYS A 75 -4.18 5.27 -13.22
C LYS A 75 -3.18 6.10 -12.41
N ASP A 76 -3.50 7.37 -12.16
CA ASP A 76 -2.59 8.29 -11.47
C ASP A 76 -2.40 7.95 -9.97
N THR A 77 -3.38 7.29 -9.34
CA THR A 77 -3.25 6.68 -8.02
C THR A 77 -3.93 5.30 -7.96
N PRO A 78 -3.24 4.23 -7.52
CA PRO A 78 -3.82 2.88 -7.42
C PRO A 78 -4.63 2.66 -6.12
N VAL A 79 -4.81 3.70 -5.30
CA VAL A 79 -5.27 3.58 -3.91
C VAL A 79 -6.63 2.87 -3.78
N PHE A 80 -7.56 3.07 -4.72
CA PHE A 80 -8.86 2.39 -4.67
C PHE A 80 -8.75 0.90 -5.01
N GLU A 81 -7.92 0.53 -5.98
CA GLU A 81 -7.61 -0.88 -6.30
C GLU A 81 -6.93 -1.57 -5.12
N GLU A 82 -5.92 -0.92 -4.54
CA GLU A 82 -5.20 -1.43 -3.37
C GLU A 82 -6.16 -1.65 -2.19
N LEU A 83 -6.99 -0.65 -1.86
CA LEU A 83 -7.99 -0.75 -0.81
C LEU A 83 -9.03 -1.83 -1.11
N ASN A 84 -9.45 -2.00 -2.36
CA ASN A 84 -10.39 -3.05 -2.76
C ASN A 84 -9.83 -4.46 -2.47
N PHE A 85 -8.57 -4.71 -2.81
CA PHE A 85 -7.96 -6.01 -2.51
C PHE A 85 -7.75 -6.22 -1.01
N ILE A 86 -7.24 -5.22 -0.30
CA ILE A 86 -6.92 -5.35 1.13
C ILE A 86 -8.18 -5.49 1.97
N LEU A 87 -9.20 -4.65 1.75
CA LEU A 87 -10.45 -4.69 2.50
C LEU A 87 -11.36 -5.85 2.08
N GLY A 88 -11.12 -6.43 0.90
CA GLY A 88 -11.81 -7.63 0.42
C GLY A 88 -11.35 -8.92 1.11
N ASP A 89 -10.20 -8.92 1.80
CA ASP A 89 -9.81 -10.03 2.66
C ASP A 89 -10.57 -10.01 4.00
N GLU A 90 -11.80 -10.51 3.98
CA GLU A 90 -12.67 -10.58 5.16
C GLU A 90 -12.12 -11.51 6.27
N GLN A 91 -11.15 -12.38 5.95
CA GLN A 91 -10.60 -13.34 6.91
C GLN A 91 -9.62 -12.68 7.89
N ASN A 92 -9.01 -11.56 7.47
CA ASN A 92 -7.94 -10.91 8.20
C ASN A 92 -8.28 -9.46 8.55
N LYS A 93 -7.87 -9.07 9.75
CA LYS A 93 -8.06 -7.70 10.26
C LYS A 93 -6.83 -6.86 10.01
N HIS A 94 -6.69 -6.36 8.79
CA HIS A 94 -5.53 -5.58 8.38
C HIS A 94 -5.54 -4.16 8.95
N VAL A 95 -4.34 -3.62 9.20
CA VAL A 95 -4.13 -2.19 9.44
C VAL A 95 -3.57 -1.58 8.15
N ILE A 96 -4.09 -0.44 7.75
CA ILE A 96 -3.66 0.24 6.52
C ILE A 96 -3.20 1.65 6.90
N ILE A 97 -2.04 2.05 6.39
CA ILE A 97 -1.52 3.40 6.49
C ILE A 97 -1.27 3.89 5.07
N ILE A 98 -1.85 5.03 4.71
CA ILE A 98 -1.69 5.69 3.41
C ILE A 98 -0.88 6.95 3.65
N ASP A 99 0.24 7.10 2.95
CA ASP A 99 1.13 8.26 3.05
C ASP A 99 0.59 9.48 2.28
N ASP A 100 1.21 10.65 2.48
CA ASP A 100 0.88 11.91 1.78
C ASP A 100 -0.57 12.38 1.97
N ALA A 101 -1.11 12.28 3.19
CA ALA A 101 -2.49 12.71 3.50
C ALA A 101 -2.77 14.17 3.10
N ARG A 102 -1.76 15.05 3.15
CA ARG A 102 -1.83 16.44 2.68
C ARG A 102 -2.22 16.60 1.20
N SER A 103 -2.00 15.57 0.37
CA SER A 103 -2.27 15.59 -1.07
C SER A 103 -3.73 15.28 -1.38
N PHE A 104 -4.41 14.51 -0.51
CA PHE A 104 -5.79 14.06 -0.72
C PHE A 104 -6.78 15.22 -0.70
N GLY A 105 -7.44 15.46 -1.85
CA GLY A 105 -8.37 16.57 -2.05
C GLY A 105 -7.72 17.92 -2.35
N VAL A 106 -6.39 17.94 -2.53
CA VAL A 106 -5.63 19.14 -2.91
C VAL A 106 -5.01 18.96 -4.30
N ASP A 107 -4.36 17.83 -4.53
CA ASP A 107 -3.84 17.45 -5.84
C ASP A 107 -4.96 16.81 -6.67
N PRO A 108 -5.24 17.27 -7.92
CA PRO A 108 -6.24 16.66 -8.80
C PRO A 108 -6.01 15.17 -9.11
N GLU A 109 -4.78 14.67 -8.93
CA GLU A 109 -4.42 13.26 -9.15
C GLU A 109 -4.79 12.37 -7.94
N TYR A 110 -5.13 12.97 -6.80
CA TYR A 110 -5.48 12.27 -5.55
C TYR A 110 -6.98 12.42 -5.26
N PRO A 111 -7.65 11.34 -4.81
CA PRO A 111 -9.02 11.47 -4.31
C PRO A 111 -9.04 12.30 -3.03
N SER A 112 -10.21 12.83 -2.69
CA SER A 112 -10.43 13.45 -1.40
C SER A 112 -10.46 12.42 -0.27
N ILE A 113 -10.14 12.88 0.95
CA ILE A 113 -10.26 12.05 2.15
C ILE A 113 -11.71 11.55 2.33
N GLU A 114 -12.70 12.34 1.93
CA GLU A 114 -14.12 11.97 2.00
C GLU A 114 -14.46 10.82 1.04
N GLU A 115 -13.95 10.84 -0.19
CA GLU A 115 -14.14 9.75 -1.16
C GLU A 115 -13.50 8.45 -0.69
N VAL A 116 -12.25 8.53 -0.23
CA VAL A 116 -11.53 7.37 0.34
C VAL A 116 -12.27 6.83 1.56
N SER A 117 -12.71 7.71 2.46
CA SER A 117 -13.45 7.32 3.66
C SER A 117 -14.79 6.67 3.34
N SER A 118 -15.51 7.20 2.35
CA SER A 118 -16.79 6.65 1.89
C SER A 118 -16.59 5.27 1.27
N PHE A 119 -15.54 5.10 0.45
CA PHE A 119 -15.18 3.81 -0.12
C PHE A 119 -14.87 2.78 0.97
N ILE A 120 -13.97 3.11 1.91
CA ILE A 120 -13.62 2.22 3.03
C ILE A 120 -14.86 1.81 3.83
N ARG A 121 -15.74 2.77 4.18
CA ARG A 121 -16.96 2.51 4.95
C ARG A 121 -17.98 1.66 4.20
N SER A 122 -17.99 1.72 2.86
CA SER A 122 -18.87 0.87 2.04
C SER A 122 -18.49 -0.61 2.11
N MET A 123 -17.20 -0.90 2.31
CA MET A 123 -16.67 -2.27 2.45
C MET A 123 -16.59 -2.72 3.91
N ASN A 124 -16.18 -1.84 4.82
CA ASN A 124 -16.10 -2.09 6.25
C ASN A 124 -16.70 -0.91 7.03
N PRO A 125 -18.02 -0.96 7.34
CA PRO A 125 -18.72 0.12 8.05
C PRO A 125 -18.15 0.44 9.45
N ASN A 126 -17.43 -0.51 10.05
CA ASN A 126 -16.86 -0.40 11.39
C ASN A 126 -15.42 0.11 11.41
N ALA A 127 -14.79 0.26 10.23
CA ALA A 127 -13.42 0.76 10.14
C ALA A 127 -13.30 2.14 10.80
N LYS A 128 -12.29 2.30 11.65
CA LYS A 128 -11.92 3.60 12.20
C LYS A 128 -10.88 4.23 11.31
N ILE A 129 -11.16 5.46 10.90
CA ILE A 129 -10.32 6.25 10.00
C ILE A 129 -9.84 7.46 10.80
N SER A 130 -8.53 7.71 10.82
CA SER A 130 -7.94 8.92 11.38
C SER A 130 -6.87 9.49 10.44
N VAL A 131 -6.67 10.81 10.49
CA VAL A 131 -5.63 11.50 9.73
C VAL A 131 -4.68 12.15 10.72
N GLU A 132 -3.46 11.64 10.78
CA GLU A 132 -2.44 12.08 11.73
C GLU A 132 -1.04 11.94 11.14
N ASN A 133 -0.15 12.89 11.44
CA ASN A 133 1.25 12.87 10.97
C ASN A 133 1.38 12.67 9.45
N ASP A 134 0.57 13.40 8.68
CA ASP A 134 0.53 13.32 7.21
C ASP A 134 0.16 11.93 6.64
N SER A 135 -0.52 11.11 7.45
CA SER A 135 -0.96 9.77 7.04
C SER A 135 -2.44 9.55 7.32
N ILE A 136 -3.13 8.86 6.41
CA ILE A 136 -4.49 8.34 6.62
C ILE A 136 -4.35 6.93 7.19
N ARG A 137 -4.96 6.68 8.35
CA ARG A 137 -4.83 5.43 9.10
C ARG A 137 -6.18 4.75 9.18
N ILE A 138 -6.22 3.48 8.79
CA ILE A 138 -7.40 2.64 8.81
C ILE A 138 -7.13 1.47 9.75
N VAL A 139 -7.97 1.34 10.78
CA VAL A 139 -7.95 0.21 11.71
C VAL A 139 -9.32 -0.48 11.75
N PRO A 140 -9.35 -1.82 11.85
CA PRO A 140 -10.58 -2.62 11.86
C PRO A 140 -11.33 -2.58 13.19
#